data_AF-A0A7V9L1E2-F1
#
_entry.id   AF-A0A7V9L1E2-F1
#
_cell.length_a   1.000
_cell.length_b   1.000
_cell.length_c   1.000
_cell.angle_alpha   90.00
_cell.angle_beta   90.00
_cell.angle_gamma   90.00
#
_symmetry.space_group_name_H-M   'P 1'
#
loop_
_entity.id
_entity.type
_entity.pdbx_description
1 polymer ?
#
loop_
_entity_poly.entity_id
_entity_poly.type
_entity_poly.pdbx_seq_one_letter_code
_entity_poly.pdbx_strand_id
1 'polypeptide(L)'
;MADDGKDPKGGRRDAAAEAASTALARPMIARDLDKAGKGQLVYVGRDGEVRDPSGVRNRQFVAYLAFGGITTAGVALAATSFPLLIPFYVLLGGRFVGTIRAVKRVNEASVALSNGDSLTGRALAEPVARAWWAPGRVRALAELRVAIADALDGKGEIALAKVRKARGKLSPRLVQHQFSYYTEINLLSALGRTKEARNLLESRGPIPTGEVLKLSYWIAQMHVWVAEGVPPKPEQLDEGELHDRMRKGLSMTAGRDLLLLCSWLYAQRGEHDDARFVWRQAMDREGSQRLEIAMPKLAEWMTAYKAEHPELDAPEPDDDL
;
A
#
# COMPACT_ATOMS: atom_id res chain seq x y z
N MET A 1 -5.96 -42.78 -52.37
CA MET A 1 -4.67 -42.10 -52.13
C MET A 1 -4.91 -40.64 -52.47
N ALA A 2 -5.44 -39.89 -51.50
CA ALA A 2 -5.72 -38.47 -51.64
C ALA A 2 -5.07 -37.79 -50.43
N ASP A 3 -4.08 -36.96 -50.72
CA ASP A 3 -3.27 -36.18 -49.81
C ASP A 3 -3.99 -34.84 -49.57
N ASP A 4 -4.31 -34.55 -48.32
CA ASP A 4 -5.11 -33.41 -47.90
C ASP A 4 -4.17 -32.34 -47.31
N GLY A 5 -3.70 -31.45 -48.18
CA GLY A 5 -2.81 -30.33 -47.86
C GLY A 5 -3.54 -29.26 -47.04
N LYS A 6 -3.32 -29.29 -45.73
CA LYS A 6 -3.78 -28.32 -44.74
C LYS A 6 -2.83 -27.12 -44.68
N ASP A 7 -3.30 -25.93 -45.09
CA ASP A 7 -2.56 -24.67 -44.89
C ASP A 7 -3.11 -23.84 -43.70
N PRO A 8 -2.25 -23.19 -42.89
CA PRO A 8 -2.58 -22.75 -41.54
C PRO A 8 -2.97 -21.27 -41.46
N LYS A 9 -4.23 -20.97 -41.11
CA LYS A 9 -4.70 -19.62 -40.76
C LYS A 9 -4.74 -19.32 -39.25
N GLY A 10 -3.95 -20.03 -38.44
CA GLY A 10 -3.95 -19.91 -36.97
C GLY A 10 -3.09 -18.78 -36.40
N GLY A 11 -1.90 -18.51 -36.95
CA GLY A 11 -0.86 -17.76 -36.21
C GLY A 11 -1.02 -16.24 -36.06
N ARG A 12 -1.97 -15.59 -36.75
CA ARG A 12 -2.11 -14.11 -36.71
C ARG A 12 -3.14 -13.59 -35.71
N ARG A 13 -4.09 -14.43 -35.25
CA ARG A 13 -5.07 -14.04 -34.24
C ARG A 13 -4.52 -14.16 -32.82
N ASP A 14 -3.63 -15.13 -32.61
CA ASP A 14 -3.05 -15.39 -31.29
C ASP A 14 -2.02 -14.31 -30.90
N ALA A 15 -1.21 -13.83 -31.85
CA ALA A 15 -0.27 -12.72 -31.61
C ALA A 15 -0.96 -11.37 -31.33
N ALA A 16 -2.17 -11.14 -31.88
CA ALA A 16 -2.96 -9.94 -31.60
C ALA A 16 -3.68 -10.02 -30.24
N ALA A 17 -4.09 -11.23 -29.81
CA ALA A 17 -4.63 -11.48 -28.48
C ALA A 17 -3.54 -11.39 -27.39
N GLU A 18 -2.32 -11.84 -27.69
CA GLU A 18 -1.17 -11.76 -26.78
C GLU A 18 -0.60 -10.33 -26.68
N ALA A 19 -0.63 -9.56 -27.78
CA ALA A 19 -0.33 -8.12 -27.77
C ALA A 19 -1.42 -7.27 -27.06
N ALA A 20 -2.66 -7.76 -26.99
CA ALA A 20 -3.73 -7.15 -26.20
C ALA A 20 -3.63 -7.50 -24.69
N SER A 21 -3.01 -8.63 -24.34
CA SER A 21 -2.70 -9.07 -22.98
C SER A 21 -1.53 -8.28 -22.35
N THR A 22 -0.64 -7.70 -23.17
CA THR A 22 0.45 -6.82 -22.74
C THR A 22 0.08 -5.33 -22.70
N ALA A 23 -1.21 -5.01 -22.76
CA ALA A 23 -1.72 -3.69 -22.43
C ALA A 23 -1.60 -3.44 -20.92
N LEU A 24 -0.39 -3.05 -20.50
CA LEU A 24 -0.02 -2.44 -19.20
C LEU A 24 -1.26 -2.08 -18.38
N ALA A 25 -1.66 -3.00 -17.50
CA ALA A 25 -2.81 -2.85 -16.63
C ALA A 25 -2.74 -1.49 -15.97
N ARG A 26 -3.65 -0.59 -16.36
CA ARG A 26 -3.78 0.71 -15.70
C ARG A 26 -4.00 0.40 -14.21
N PRO A 27 -3.26 1.05 -13.29
CA PRO A 27 -3.49 0.82 -11.86
C PRO A 27 -4.97 1.05 -11.56
N MET A 28 -5.65 -0.02 -11.13
CA MET A 28 -7.09 0.00 -10.91
C MET A 28 -7.35 0.79 -9.63
N ILE A 29 -8.14 1.86 -9.73
CA ILE A 29 -8.39 2.75 -8.59
C ILE A 29 -9.72 2.35 -7.96
N ALA A 30 -9.68 1.84 -6.72
CA ALA A 30 -10.87 1.51 -5.96
C ALA A 30 -11.57 2.78 -5.46
N ARG A 31 -12.91 2.72 -5.38
CA ARG A 31 -13.75 3.82 -4.88
C ARG A 31 -13.85 3.87 -3.36
N ASP A 32 -13.48 2.77 -2.72
CA ASP A 32 -13.71 2.49 -1.31
C ASP A 32 -12.49 1.69 -0.80
N LEU A 33 -12.12 1.89 0.46
CA LEU A 33 -11.09 1.11 1.14
C LEU A 33 -11.55 -0.33 1.39
N ASP A 34 -12.83 -0.55 1.70
CA ASP A 34 -13.36 -1.88 2.03
C ASP A 34 -13.26 -2.85 0.86
N LYS A 35 -13.47 -2.33 -0.36
CA LYS A 35 -13.45 -3.11 -1.60
C LYS A 35 -12.09 -3.11 -2.30
N ALA A 36 -11.08 -2.45 -1.73
CA ALA A 36 -9.76 -2.37 -2.32
C ALA A 36 -9.02 -3.70 -2.13
N GLY A 37 -8.79 -4.42 -3.23
CA GLY A 37 -7.95 -5.61 -3.27
C GLY A 37 -6.49 -5.31 -3.62
N LYS A 38 -5.66 -6.35 -3.63
CA LYS A 38 -4.25 -6.31 -4.04
C LYS A 38 -4.11 -5.72 -5.44
N GLY A 39 -3.10 -4.88 -5.60
CA GLY A 39 -2.83 -4.17 -6.84
C GLY A 39 -3.80 -3.03 -7.17
N GLN A 40 -4.76 -2.73 -6.29
CA GLN A 40 -5.63 -1.56 -6.43
C GLN A 40 -5.12 -0.39 -5.57
N LEU A 41 -5.33 0.83 -6.06
CA LEU A 41 -4.98 2.06 -5.34
C LEU A 41 -6.24 2.80 -4.91
N VAL A 42 -6.18 3.50 -3.78
CA VAL A 42 -7.27 4.36 -3.29
C VAL A 42 -6.79 5.81 -3.28
N TYR A 43 -7.65 6.75 -3.68
CA TYR A 43 -7.36 8.16 -3.49
C TYR A 43 -7.65 8.57 -2.06
N VAL A 44 -6.62 9.07 -1.38
CA VAL A 44 -6.74 9.49 0.02
C VAL A 44 -6.57 11.00 0.12
N GLY A 45 -7.53 11.64 0.80
CA GLY A 45 -7.51 13.05 1.16
C GLY A 45 -6.39 13.40 2.14
N ARG A 46 -6.26 14.69 2.44
CA ARG A 46 -5.27 15.18 3.41
C ARG A 46 -5.48 14.58 4.80
N ASP A 47 -6.73 14.41 5.18
CA ASP A 47 -7.12 14.00 6.53
C ASP A 47 -7.22 12.48 6.68
N GLY A 48 -6.93 11.72 5.62
CA GLY A 48 -6.99 10.25 5.62
C GLY A 48 -8.30 9.66 5.12
N GLU A 49 -9.25 10.48 4.69
CA GLU A 49 -10.52 10.04 4.10
C GLU A 49 -10.35 9.53 2.66
N VAL A 50 -11.10 8.48 2.29
CA VAL A 50 -11.17 7.99 0.91
C VAL A 50 -11.96 8.98 0.05
N ARG A 51 -11.43 9.33 -1.12
CA ARG A 51 -12.08 10.23 -2.08
C ARG A 51 -12.54 9.49 -3.31
N ASP A 52 -13.71 9.88 -3.82
CA ASP A 52 -14.23 9.37 -5.09
C ASP A 52 -13.22 9.62 -6.23
N PRO A 53 -12.79 8.56 -6.95
CA PRO A 53 -11.92 8.66 -8.11
C PRO A 53 -12.41 9.63 -9.18
N SER A 54 -13.72 9.80 -9.36
CA SER A 54 -14.30 10.65 -10.41
C SER A 54 -13.94 12.13 -10.22
N GLY A 55 -14.07 12.64 -8.99
CA GLY A 55 -13.77 14.03 -8.63
C GLY A 55 -12.28 14.37 -8.67
N VAL A 56 -11.41 13.40 -8.33
CA VAL A 56 -9.95 13.58 -8.41
C VAL A 56 -9.46 13.54 -9.86
N ARG A 57 -10.00 12.63 -10.68
CA ARG A 57 -9.64 12.49 -12.09
C ARG A 57 -10.05 13.72 -12.91
N ASN A 58 -11.21 14.31 -12.63
CA ASN A 58 -11.62 15.58 -13.25
C ASN A 58 -10.69 16.74 -12.89
N ARG A 59 -10.27 16.87 -11.62
CA ARG A 59 -9.32 17.92 -11.20
C ARG A 59 -7.93 17.72 -11.82
N GLN A 60 -7.44 16.49 -11.89
CA GLN A 60 -6.17 16.19 -12.55
C GLN A 60 -6.25 16.45 -14.06
N PHE A 61 -7.36 16.10 -14.70
CA PHE A 61 -7.59 16.38 -16.12
C PHE A 61 -7.65 17.89 -16.40
N VAL A 62 -8.36 18.67 -15.59
CA VAL A 62 -8.40 20.13 -15.69
C VAL A 62 -7.00 20.73 -15.47
N ALA A 63 -6.22 20.23 -14.51
CA ALA A 63 -4.85 20.68 -14.28
C ALA A 63 -3.91 20.32 -15.46
N TYR A 64 -4.07 19.13 -16.05
CA TYR A 64 -3.31 18.70 -17.23
C TYR A 64 -3.67 19.50 -18.49
N LEU A 65 -4.96 19.80 -18.69
CA LEU A 65 -5.43 20.68 -19.77
C LEU A 65 -4.96 22.11 -19.58
N ALA A 66 -5.03 22.65 -18.37
CA ALA A 66 -4.55 23.99 -18.06
C ALA A 66 -3.03 24.10 -18.29
N PHE A 67 -2.24 23.14 -17.80
CA PHE A 67 -0.78 23.17 -17.97
C PHE A 67 -0.35 22.88 -19.41
N GLY A 68 -1.02 21.95 -20.10
CA GLY A 68 -0.83 21.68 -21.52
C GLY A 68 -1.20 22.90 -22.38
N GLY A 69 -2.31 23.58 -22.06
CA GLY A 69 -2.73 24.82 -22.71
C GLY A 69 -1.73 25.97 -22.50
N ILE A 70 -1.24 26.18 -21.28
CA ILE A 70 -0.22 27.20 -20.97
C ILE A 70 1.09 26.92 -21.69
N THR A 71 1.51 25.65 -21.78
CA THR A 71 2.79 25.30 -22.45
C THR A 71 2.68 25.47 -23.97
N THR A 72 1.59 25.01 -24.59
CA THR A 72 1.38 25.16 -26.04
C THR A 72 1.17 26.62 -26.44
N ALA A 73 0.39 27.40 -25.68
CA ALA A 73 0.22 28.83 -25.89
C ALA A 73 1.54 29.59 -25.68
N GLY A 74 2.34 29.20 -24.69
CA GLY A 74 3.68 29.76 -24.46
C GLY A 74 4.66 29.50 -25.61
N VAL A 75 4.67 28.30 -26.19
CA VAL A 75 5.48 27.97 -27.38
C VAL A 75 5.02 28.80 -28.59
N ALA A 76 3.71 28.92 -28.82
CA ALA A 76 3.17 29.69 -29.94
C ALA A 76 3.46 31.20 -29.82
N LEU A 77 3.31 31.77 -28.62
CA LEU A 77 3.64 33.16 -28.33
C LEU A 77 5.16 33.43 -28.43
N ALA A 78 5.98 32.49 -27.94
CA ALA A 78 7.43 32.58 -28.08
C ALA A 78 7.84 32.53 -29.56
N ALA A 79 7.21 31.69 -30.37
CA ALA A 79 7.50 31.60 -31.80
C ALA A 79 7.21 32.90 -32.57
N THR A 80 6.24 33.71 -32.13
CA THR A 80 5.89 34.98 -32.78
C THR A 80 6.61 36.20 -32.20
N SER A 81 6.92 36.18 -30.90
CA SER A 81 7.37 37.38 -30.18
C SER A 81 8.82 37.30 -29.70
N PHE A 82 9.24 36.14 -29.19
CA PHE A 82 10.57 35.93 -28.62
C PHE A 82 11.04 34.48 -28.83
N PRO A 83 11.53 34.13 -30.04
CA PRO A 83 11.85 32.74 -30.39
C PRO A 83 12.91 32.09 -29.49
N LEU A 84 13.75 32.92 -28.84
CA LEU A 84 14.72 32.48 -27.83
C LEU A 84 14.08 31.83 -26.58
N LEU A 85 12.77 32.03 -26.35
CA LEU A 85 12.04 31.39 -25.24
C LEU A 85 11.49 30.00 -25.59
N ILE A 86 11.54 29.58 -26.86
CA ILE A 86 11.07 28.24 -27.28
C ILE A 86 11.80 27.12 -26.52
N PRO A 87 13.14 27.11 -26.40
CA PRO A 87 13.85 26.09 -25.62
C PRO A 87 13.42 26.05 -24.15
N PHE A 88 13.09 27.19 -23.56
CA PHE A 88 12.58 27.27 -22.19
C PHE A 88 11.22 26.59 -22.04
N TYR A 89 10.26 26.84 -22.94
CA TYR A 89 8.96 26.18 -22.91
C TYR A 89 9.03 24.69 -23.24
N VAL A 90 9.92 24.28 -24.16
CA VAL A 90 10.19 22.87 -24.46
C VAL A 90 10.79 22.18 -23.23
N LEU A 91 11.74 22.80 -22.53
CA LEU A 91 12.31 22.29 -21.29
C LEU A 91 11.25 22.15 -20.19
N LEU A 92 10.37 23.15 -20.06
CA LEU A 92 9.26 23.14 -19.10
C LEU A 92 8.27 22.01 -19.39
N GLY A 93 7.87 21.84 -20.66
CA GLY A 93 7.01 20.75 -21.12
C GLY A 93 7.65 19.38 -20.92
N GLY A 94 8.94 19.22 -21.26
CA GLY A 94 9.69 18.00 -21.03
C GLY A 94 9.77 17.61 -19.55
N ARG A 95 10.00 18.60 -18.67
CA ARG A 95 10.03 18.41 -17.21
C ARG A 95 8.66 17.99 -16.65
N PHE A 96 7.58 18.52 -17.21
CA PHE A 96 6.22 18.15 -16.84
C PHE A 96 5.89 16.71 -17.27
N VAL A 97 6.15 16.34 -18.53
CA VAL A 97 5.97 14.97 -19.03
C VAL A 97 6.82 13.97 -18.24
N GLY A 98 8.07 14.33 -17.95
CA GLY A 98 8.95 13.54 -17.09
C GLY A 98 8.32 13.29 -15.71
N THR A 99 7.78 14.34 -15.08
CA THR A 99 7.09 14.24 -13.78
C THR A 99 5.89 13.30 -13.82
N ILE A 100 5.06 13.37 -14.87
CA ILE A 100 3.92 12.45 -15.04
C ILE A 100 4.41 10.99 -15.14
N ARG A 101 5.44 10.74 -15.95
CA ARG A 101 6.04 9.39 -16.08
C ARG A 101 6.62 8.90 -14.76
N ALA A 102 7.27 9.77 -13.99
CA ALA A 102 7.80 9.44 -12.67
C ALA A 102 6.68 9.03 -11.69
N VAL A 103 5.59 9.80 -11.64
CA VAL A 103 4.42 9.48 -10.81
C VAL A 103 3.79 8.15 -11.24
N LYS A 104 3.65 7.91 -12.56
CA LYS A 104 3.14 6.64 -13.09
C LYS A 104 3.98 5.45 -12.61
N ARG A 105 5.31 5.54 -12.72
CA ARG A 105 6.22 4.50 -12.24
C ARG A 105 6.12 4.27 -10.73
N VAL A 106 5.96 5.32 -9.93
CA VAL A 106 5.78 5.20 -8.46
C VAL A 106 4.46 4.50 -8.12
N ASN A 107 3.40 4.75 -8.90
CA ASN A 107 2.11 4.07 -8.71
C ASN A 107 2.19 2.59 -9.14
N GLU A 108 2.80 2.29 -10.28
CA GLU A 108 3.07 0.92 -10.75
C GLU A 108 3.95 0.15 -9.74
N ALA A 109 4.96 0.81 -9.16
CA ALA A 109 5.75 0.24 -8.07
C ALA A 109 4.88 -0.09 -6.85
N SER A 110 3.94 0.78 -6.49
CA SER A 110 3.05 0.54 -5.34
C SER A 110 2.14 -0.68 -5.58
N VAL A 111 1.67 -0.87 -6.81
CA VAL A 111 0.90 -2.06 -7.22
C VAL A 111 1.76 -3.32 -7.11
N ALA A 112 2.96 -3.32 -7.71
CA ALA A 112 3.89 -4.46 -7.63
C ALA A 112 4.20 -4.85 -6.17
N LEU A 113 4.47 -3.86 -5.32
CA LEU A 113 4.77 -4.08 -3.90
C LEU A 113 3.57 -4.63 -3.11
N SER A 114 2.34 -4.22 -3.43
CA SER A 114 1.14 -4.80 -2.82
C SER A 114 0.95 -6.28 -3.16
N ASN A 115 1.47 -6.70 -4.32
CA ASN A 115 1.49 -8.10 -4.74
C ASN A 115 2.68 -8.88 -4.17
N GLY A 116 3.57 -8.23 -3.40
CA GLY A 116 4.78 -8.86 -2.85
C GLY A 116 5.97 -8.88 -3.80
N ASP A 117 5.86 -8.29 -4.99
CA ASP A 117 6.94 -8.23 -5.97
C ASP A 117 7.92 -7.09 -5.63
N SER A 118 8.84 -7.40 -4.71
CA SER A 118 9.88 -6.47 -4.26
C SER A 118 10.86 -6.09 -5.38
N LEU A 119 11.14 -7.02 -6.30
CA LEU A 119 12.06 -6.82 -7.42
C LEU A 119 11.50 -5.80 -8.42
N THR A 120 10.29 -6.01 -8.92
CA THR A 120 9.64 -5.08 -9.85
C THR A 120 9.35 -3.75 -9.17
N GLY A 121 8.87 -3.78 -7.92
CA GLY A 121 8.63 -2.57 -7.13
C GLY A 121 9.88 -1.69 -7.01
N ARG A 122 11.03 -2.30 -6.70
CA ARG A 122 12.32 -1.60 -6.64
C ARG A 122 12.77 -1.09 -8.00
N ALA A 123 12.71 -1.93 -9.04
CA ALA A 123 13.15 -1.57 -10.39
C ALA A 123 12.40 -0.35 -10.96
N LEU A 124 11.13 -0.19 -10.61
CA LEU A 124 10.31 0.95 -11.00
C LEU A 124 10.59 2.21 -10.17
N ALA A 125 10.77 2.07 -8.86
CA ALA A 125 10.90 3.20 -7.93
C ALA A 125 12.32 3.76 -7.82
N GLU A 126 13.34 2.91 -7.80
CA GLU A 126 14.72 3.32 -7.54
C GLU A 126 15.29 4.32 -8.56
N PRO A 127 15.08 4.16 -9.88
CA PRO A 127 15.51 5.17 -10.85
C PRO A 127 14.86 6.54 -10.59
N VAL A 128 13.60 6.55 -10.16
CA VAL A 128 12.87 7.79 -9.84
C VAL A 128 13.41 8.44 -8.57
N ALA A 129 13.74 7.66 -7.54
CA ALA A 129 14.32 8.17 -6.29
C ALA A 129 15.68 8.87 -6.52
N ARG A 130 16.49 8.33 -7.43
CA ARG A 130 17.83 8.84 -7.77
C ARG A 130 17.82 9.94 -8.83
N ALA A 131 16.76 10.08 -9.61
CA ALA A 131 16.68 11.06 -10.69
C ALA A 131 16.81 12.52 -10.21
N TRP A 132 17.75 13.27 -10.78
CA TRP A 132 17.91 14.70 -10.51
C TRP A 132 16.77 15.54 -11.10
N TRP A 133 16.18 15.08 -12.22
CA TRP A 133 15.13 15.79 -12.94
C TRP A 133 13.75 15.65 -12.26
N ALA A 134 13.53 14.62 -11.45
CA ALA A 134 12.25 14.37 -10.79
C ALA A 134 12.04 15.35 -9.61
N PRO A 135 10.82 15.87 -9.38
CA PRO A 135 10.55 16.73 -8.23
C PRO A 135 10.87 16.04 -6.91
N GLY A 136 11.40 16.78 -5.93
CA GLY A 136 11.83 16.23 -4.63
C GLY A 136 10.75 15.42 -3.92
N ARG A 137 9.49 15.85 -3.99
CA ARG A 137 8.33 15.09 -3.48
C ARG A 137 8.19 13.73 -4.15
N VAL A 138 8.26 13.66 -5.48
CA VAL A 138 8.11 12.40 -6.24
C VAL A 138 9.28 11.46 -5.94
N ARG A 139 10.49 12.01 -5.82
CA ARG A 139 11.67 11.25 -5.38
C ARG A 139 11.49 10.68 -3.98
N ALA A 140 10.94 11.46 -3.04
CA ALA A 140 10.67 11.00 -1.68
C ALA A 140 9.60 9.89 -1.65
N LEU A 141 8.53 10.03 -2.46
CA LEU A 141 7.54 8.96 -2.62
C LEU A 141 8.16 7.70 -3.22
N ALA A 142 9.05 7.83 -4.20
CA ALA A 142 9.78 6.69 -4.76
C ALA A 142 10.71 6.03 -3.72
N GLU A 143 11.42 6.82 -2.91
CA GLU A 143 12.28 6.31 -1.83
C GLU A 143 11.46 5.49 -0.80
N LEU A 144 10.22 5.91 -0.49
CA LEU A 144 9.32 5.11 0.35
C LEU A 144 8.99 3.75 -0.26
N ARG A 145 8.90 3.64 -1.59
CA ARG A 145 8.59 2.37 -2.30
C ARG A 145 9.80 1.45 -2.30
N VAL A 146 11.00 2.03 -2.47
CA VAL A 146 12.25 1.29 -2.28
C VAL A 146 12.36 0.78 -0.83
N ALA A 147 11.98 1.59 0.16
CA ALA A 147 11.97 1.15 1.55
C ALA A 147 11.02 -0.05 1.80
N ILE A 148 9.83 -0.05 1.20
CA ILE A 148 8.90 -1.19 1.27
C ILE A 148 9.51 -2.43 0.60
N ALA A 149 10.17 -2.28 -0.56
CA ALA A 149 10.87 -3.39 -1.21
C ALA A 149 11.99 -3.96 -0.31
N ASP A 150 12.77 -3.08 0.33
CA ASP A 150 13.81 -3.48 1.29
C ASP A 150 13.21 -4.21 2.49
N ALA A 151 12.06 -3.77 3.00
CA ALA A 151 11.35 -4.43 4.09
C ALA A 151 10.88 -5.84 3.71
N LEU A 152 10.29 -6.02 2.53
CA LEU A 152 9.87 -7.33 2.01
C LEU A 152 11.04 -8.31 1.83
N ASP A 153 12.23 -7.78 1.53
CA ASP A 153 13.47 -8.56 1.43
C ASP A 153 14.14 -8.82 2.78
N GLY A 154 13.51 -8.46 3.91
CA GLY A 154 14.06 -8.63 5.25
C GLY A 154 15.14 -7.62 5.65
N LYS A 155 15.35 -6.56 4.85
CA LYS A 155 16.35 -5.52 5.09
C LYS A 155 15.76 -4.38 5.94
N GLY A 156 15.22 -4.72 7.11
CA GLY A 156 14.45 -3.80 7.96
C GLY A 156 15.19 -2.52 8.37
N GLU A 157 16.47 -2.61 8.74
CA GLU A 157 17.27 -1.43 9.11
C GLU A 157 17.50 -0.47 7.92
N ILE A 158 17.73 -1.03 6.73
CA ILE A 158 17.89 -0.24 5.49
C ILE A 158 16.56 0.44 5.15
N ALA A 159 15.45 -0.30 5.24
CA ALA A 159 14.11 0.23 5.03
C ALA A 159 13.82 1.39 6.01
N LEU A 160 14.11 1.21 7.30
CA LEU A 160 13.88 2.21 8.34
C LEU A 160 14.64 3.52 8.05
N ALA A 161 15.93 3.43 7.70
CA ALA A 161 16.73 4.59 7.34
C ALA A 161 16.15 5.34 6.13
N LYS A 162 15.66 4.59 5.12
CA LYS A 162 15.03 5.17 3.93
C LYS A 162 13.69 5.83 4.22
N VAL A 163 12.85 5.23 5.08
CA VAL A 163 11.57 5.83 5.51
C VAL A 163 11.82 7.18 6.18
N ARG A 164 12.75 7.23 7.15
CA ARG A 164 13.12 8.48 7.85
C ARG A 164 13.65 9.54 6.89
N LYS A 165 14.56 9.15 5.99
CA LYS A 165 15.15 10.03 4.97
C LYS A 165 14.09 10.58 3.99
N ALA A 166 13.15 9.74 3.57
CA ALA A 166 12.08 10.14 2.68
C ALA A 166 11.10 11.09 3.37
N ARG A 167 10.70 10.78 4.62
CA ARG A 167 9.79 11.61 5.41
C ARG A 167 10.30 13.04 5.57
N GLY A 168 11.59 13.23 5.84
CA GLY A 168 12.20 14.57 5.96
C GLY A 168 12.07 15.45 4.71
N LYS A 169 11.71 14.88 3.55
CA LYS A 169 11.47 15.60 2.29
C LYS A 169 9.99 15.75 1.94
N LEU A 170 9.10 15.16 2.73
CA LEU A 170 7.65 15.24 2.52
C LEU A 170 7.08 16.37 3.37
N SER A 171 6.13 17.12 2.79
CA SER A 171 5.39 18.11 3.57
C SER A 171 4.56 17.42 4.67
N PRO A 172 4.52 17.96 5.90
CA PRO A 172 3.70 17.43 6.99
C PRO A 172 2.20 17.37 6.67
N ARG A 173 1.74 18.19 5.72
CA ARG A 173 0.36 18.25 5.25
C ARG A 173 -0.02 17.10 4.30
N LEU A 174 0.93 16.25 3.91
CA LEU A 174 0.66 15.11 3.04
C LEU A 174 0.32 13.87 3.86
N VAL A 175 -0.69 13.14 3.42
CA VAL A 175 -1.06 11.86 4.04
C VAL A 175 0.12 10.87 4.02
N GLN A 176 0.97 10.90 2.98
CA GLN A 176 2.16 10.03 2.91
C GLN A 176 3.21 10.36 3.98
N HIS A 177 3.27 11.60 4.45
CA HIS A 177 4.09 11.95 5.61
C HIS A 177 3.55 11.29 6.89
N GLN A 178 2.23 11.33 7.09
CA GLN A 178 1.58 10.68 8.24
C GLN A 178 1.76 9.16 8.20
N PHE A 179 1.48 8.54 7.06
CA PHE A 179 1.69 7.11 6.83
C PHE A 179 3.11 6.64 7.13
N SER A 180 4.12 7.45 6.77
CA SER A 180 5.51 7.06 6.98
C SER A 180 5.87 6.88 8.46
N TYR A 181 5.11 7.48 9.41
CA TYR A 181 5.26 7.17 10.83
C TYR A 181 4.74 5.77 11.17
N TYR A 182 3.57 5.38 10.68
CA TYR A 182 3.04 4.03 10.93
C TYR A 182 3.89 2.96 10.25
N THR A 183 4.45 3.24 9.07
CA THR A 183 5.46 2.37 8.45
C THR A 183 6.71 2.23 9.33
N GLU A 184 7.20 3.33 9.89
CA GLU A 184 8.34 3.28 10.81
C GLU A 184 8.02 2.50 12.10
N ILE A 185 6.85 2.72 12.70
CA ILE A 185 6.42 1.99 13.90
C ILE A 185 6.39 0.49 13.62
N ASN A 186 5.80 0.07 12.49
CA ASN A 186 5.77 -1.33 12.09
C ASN A 186 7.16 -1.91 11.86
N LEU A 187 8.08 -1.17 11.22
CA LEU A 187 9.46 -1.61 11.04
C LEU A 187 10.20 -1.75 12.37
N LEU A 188 10.03 -0.79 13.28
CA LEU A 188 10.63 -0.83 14.61
C LEU A 188 10.11 -2.03 15.41
N SER A 189 8.80 -2.29 15.37
CA SER A 189 8.19 -3.47 15.99
C SER A 189 8.73 -4.77 15.42
N ALA A 190 8.83 -4.88 14.09
CA ALA A 190 9.38 -6.07 13.43
C ALA A 190 10.87 -6.29 13.76
N LEU A 191 11.63 -5.22 13.96
CA LEU A 191 13.04 -5.26 14.38
C LEU A 191 13.22 -5.52 15.90
N GLY A 192 12.14 -5.69 16.66
CA GLY A 192 12.19 -5.86 18.12
C GLY A 192 12.53 -4.58 18.89
N ARG A 193 12.54 -3.41 18.25
CA ARG A 193 12.79 -2.09 18.86
C ARG A 193 11.50 -1.51 19.44
N THR A 194 10.81 -2.32 20.25
CA THR A 194 9.44 -2.05 20.74
C THR A 194 9.32 -0.76 21.54
N LYS A 195 10.31 -0.45 22.40
CA LYS A 195 10.34 0.81 23.15
C LYS A 195 10.34 2.05 22.24
N GLU A 196 11.11 2.01 21.16
CA GLU A 196 11.12 3.10 20.17
C GLU A 196 9.81 3.17 19.40
N ALA A 197 9.26 2.02 19.02
CA ALA A 197 7.97 1.93 18.33
C ALA A 197 6.84 2.53 19.19
N ARG A 198 6.80 2.19 20.48
CA ARG A 198 5.85 2.69 21.48
C ARG A 198 6.00 4.20 21.68
N ASN A 199 7.20 4.69 21.97
CA ASN A 199 7.45 6.12 22.15
C ASN A 199 7.04 6.92 20.90
N LEU A 200 7.32 6.38 19.71
CA LEU A 200 6.93 7.01 18.47
C LEU A 200 5.40 7.01 18.30
N LEU A 201 4.72 5.91 18.58
CA LEU A 201 3.26 5.80 18.55
C LEU A 201 2.60 6.80 19.51
N GLU A 202 3.06 6.86 20.77
CA GLU A 202 2.54 7.79 21.78
C GLU A 202 2.75 9.25 21.35
N SER A 203 3.88 9.57 20.73
CA SER A 203 4.13 10.92 20.17
C SER A 203 3.19 11.31 19.02
N ARG A 204 2.49 10.34 18.39
CA ARG A 204 1.46 10.62 17.38
C ARG A 204 0.18 11.16 17.98
N GLY A 205 -0.04 10.95 19.27
CA GLY A 205 -1.25 11.36 19.97
C GLY A 205 -2.46 10.48 19.61
N PRO A 206 -3.67 11.05 19.61
CA PRO A 206 -4.91 10.28 19.50
C PRO A 206 -5.09 9.61 18.13
N ILE A 207 -6.02 8.65 18.10
CA ILE A 207 -6.42 7.94 16.88
C ILE A 207 -6.87 8.97 15.81
N PRO A 208 -6.34 8.91 14.58
CA PRO A 208 -6.79 9.79 13.50
C PRO A 208 -8.27 9.59 13.16
N THR A 209 -8.93 10.64 12.69
CA THR A 209 -10.34 10.58 12.27
C THR A 209 -10.51 9.95 10.89
N GLY A 210 -9.60 10.22 9.95
CA GLY A 210 -9.68 9.68 8.59
C GLY A 210 -9.45 8.18 8.55
N GLU A 211 -10.38 7.48 7.91
CA GLU A 211 -10.49 6.01 7.86
C GLU A 211 -9.17 5.30 7.58
N VAL A 212 -8.42 5.75 6.57
CA VAL A 212 -7.18 5.10 6.14
C VAL A 212 -6.06 5.27 7.19
N LEU A 213 -5.98 6.45 7.80
CA LEU A 213 -5.00 6.72 8.86
C LEU A 213 -5.41 6.05 10.17
N LYS A 214 -6.70 5.96 10.46
CA LYS A 214 -7.26 5.21 11.59
C LYS A 214 -6.90 3.72 11.50
N LEU A 215 -7.10 3.10 10.33
CA LEU A 215 -6.69 1.72 10.09
C LEU A 215 -5.18 1.52 10.29
N SER A 216 -4.36 2.42 9.72
CA SER A 216 -2.90 2.35 9.85
C SER A 216 -2.45 2.49 11.30
N TYR A 217 -3.12 3.35 12.07
CA TYR A 217 -2.90 3.50 13.49
C TYR A 217 -3.25 2.20 14.24
N TRP A 218 -4.43 1.63 13.99
CA TRP A 218 -4.87 0.39 14.64
C TRP A 218 -3.90 -0.76 14.40
N ILE A 219 -3.50 -0.99 13.15
CA ILE A 219 -2.51 -2.03 12.82
C ILE A 219 -1.19 -1.77 13.53
N ALA A 220 -0.67 -0.54 13.49
CA ALA A 220 0.60 -0.20 14.11
C ALA A 220 0.56 -0.37 15.64
N GLN A 221 -0.53 0.07 16.28
CA GLN A 221 -0.71 -0.06 17.72
C GLN A 221 -0.79 -1.51 18.14
N MET A 222 -1.61 -2.33 17.46
CA MET A 222 -1.76 -3.74 17.80
C MET A 222 -0.47 -4.53 17.52
N HIS A 223 0.25 -4.19 16.45
CA HIS A 223 1.55 -4.78 16.18
C HIS A 223 2.57 -4.45 17.27
N VAL A 224 2.57 -3.24 17.85
CA VAL A 224 3.39 -2.93 19.03
C VAL A 224 3.04 -3.84 20.21
N TRP A 225 1.75 -4.04 20.52
CA TRP A 225 1.33 -4.92 21.63
C TRP A 225 1.78 -6.37 21.41
N VAL A 226 1.59 -6.89 20.19
CA VAL A 226 2.06 -8.23 19.82
C VAL A 226 3.59 -8.33 19.95
N ALA A 227 4.32 -7.34 19.45
CA ALA A 227 5.78 -7.34 19.49
C ALA A 227 6.33 -7.28 20.92
N GLU A 228 5.61 -6.64 21.83
CA GLU A 228 5.93 -6.62 23.27
C GLU A 228 5.51 -7.89 24.00
N GLY A 229 4.59 -8.66 23.43
CA GLY A 229 3.99 -9.84 24.08
C GLY A 229 3.11 -9.48 25.27
N VAL A 230 2.65 -8.23 25.37
CA VAL A 230 1.83 -7.74 26.49
C VAL A 230 0.52 -7.19 25.92
N PRO A 231 -0.64 -7.80 26.24
CA PRO A 231 -1.93 -7.26 25.81
C PRO A 231 -2.19 -5.89 26.46
N PRO A 232 -2.92 -4.99 25.79
CA PRO A 232 -3.34 -3.72 26.38
C PRO A 232 -4.20 -3.97 27.63
N LYS A 233 -4.06 -3.07 28.60
CA LYS A 233 -4.96 -3.03 29.75
C LYS A 233 -6.37 -2.59 29.32
N PRO A 234 -7.43 -2.92 30.08
CA PRO A 234 -8.81 -2.53 29.75
C PRO A 234 -9.00 -1.03 29.51
N GLU A 235 -8.28 -0.17 30.22
CA GLU A 235 -8.31 1.29 30.03
C GLU A 235 -7.67 1.78 28.71
N GLN A 236 -6.90 0.92 28.04
CA GLN A 236 -6.22 1.23 26.77
C GLN A 236 -6.98 0.72 25.54
N LEU A 237 -7.83 -0.31 25.72
CA LEU A 237 -8.69 -0.87 24.68
C LEU A 237 -9.87 -1.59 25.32
N ASP A 238 -11.04 -0.98 25.27
CA ASP A 238 -12.27 -1.64 25.68
C ASP A 238 -12.72 -2.73 24.68
N GLU A 239 -13.70 -3.53 25.08
CA GLU A 239 -14.25 -4.63 24.28
C GLU A 239 -14.97 -4.13 23.01
N GLY A 240 -15.69 -3.01 23.11
CA GLY A 240 -16.39 -2.40 21.98
C GLY A 240 -15.42 -1.96 20.88
N GLU A 241 -14.29 -1.36 21.25
CA GLU A 241 -13.28 -0.94 20.29
C GLU A 241 -12.59 -2.14 19.61
N LEU A 242 -12.31 -3.22 20.34
CA LEU A 242 -11.76 -4.44 19.74
C LEU A 242 -12.76 -5.05 18.73
N HIS A 243 -14.04 -5.11 19.09
CA HIS A 243 -15.09 -5.58 18.21
C HIS A 243 -15.26 -4.69 16.97
N ASP A 244 -15.14 -3.36 17.11
CA ASP A 244 -15.18 -2.43 15.97
C ASP A 244 -13.99 -2.63 15.01
N ARG A 245 -12.79 -2.89 15.56
CA ARG A 245 -11.60 -3.24 14.76
C ARG A 245 -11.81 -4.55 14.01
N MET A 246 -12.34 -5.57 14.67
CA MET A 246 -12.71 -6.85 14.04
C MET A 246 -13.72 -6.64 12.91
N ARG A 247 -14.82 -5.92 13.16
CA ARG A 247 -15.86 -5.62 12.15
C ARG A 247 -15.26 -4.92 10.93
N LYS A 248 -14.34 -3.98 11.15
CA LYS A 248 -13.61 -3.33 10.06
C LYS A 248 -12.74 -4.30 9.28
N GLY A 249 -12.03 -5.20 9.95
CA GLY A 249 -11.26 -6.25 9.26
C GLY A 249 -12.15 -7.17 8.42
N LEU A 250 -13.34 -7.51 8.92
CA LEU A 250 -14.31 -8.37 8.23
C LEU A 250 -14.89 -7.71 6.97
N SER A 251 -15.11 -6.39 6.98
CA SER A 251 -15.63 -5.65 5.82
C SER A 251 -14.62 -5.48 4.68
N MET A 252 -13.33 -5.70 4.96
CA MET A 252 -12.24 -5.43 4.02
C MET A 252 -11.79 -6.67 3.23
N THR A 253 -11.56 -6.51 1.93
CA THR A 253 -10.87 -7.51 1.11
C THR A 253 -9.43 -7.75 1.60
N ALA A 254 -8.69 -6.67 1.90
CA ALA A 254 -7.35 -6.70 2.46
C ALA A 254 -7.34 -6.64 4.01
N GLY A 255 -8.23 -7.39 4.65
CA GLY A 255 -8.47 -7.35 6.09
C GLY A 255 -7.62 -8.30 6.94
N ARG A 256 -6.85 -9.21 6.32
CA ARG A 256 -6.19 -10.33 7.03
C ARG A 256 -5.31 -9.89 8.19
N ASP A 257 -4.46 -8.88 8.00
CA ASP A 257 -3.50 -8.45 9.03
C ASP A 257 -4.22 -7.92 10.28
N LEU A 258 -5.26 -7.10 10.11
CA LEU A 258 -6.04 -6.58 11.22
C LEU A 258 -6.78 -7.70 11.95
N LEU A 259 -7.37 -8.64 11.21
CA LEU A 259 -8.06 -9.78 11.81
C LEU A 259 -7.11 -10.67 12.60
N LEU A 260 -5.91 -10.96 12.10
CA LEU A 260 -4.92 -11.75 12.85
C LEU A 260 -4.47 -11.05 14.13
N LEU A 261 -4.33 -9.72 14.10
CA LEU A 261 -4.03 -8.93 15.30
C LEU A 261 -5.20 -8.97 16.30
N CYS A 262 -6.45 -8.91 15.85
CA CYS A 262 -7.63 -9.09 16.70
C CYS A 262 -7.69 -10.50 17.29
N SER A 263 -7.44 -11.53 16.47
CA SER A 263 -7.42 -12.94 16.90
C SER A 263 -6.39 -13.18 18.00
N TRP A 264 -5.18 -12.61 17.86
CA TRP A 264 -4.18 -12.62 18.93
C TRP A 264 -4.72 -12.03 20.22
N LEU A 265 -5.36 -10.86 20.15
CA LEU A 265 -5.83 -10.18 21.34
C LEU A 265 -6.99 -10.90 22.02
N TYR A 266 -7.92 -11.48 21.25
CA TYR A 266 -8.97 -12.36 21.77
C TYR A 266 -8.37 -13.56 22.51
N ALA A 267 -7.36 -14.22 21.92
CA ALA A 267 -6.66 -15.33 22.57
C ALA A 267 -5.97 -14.90 23.88
N GLN A 268 -5.35 -13.72 23.93
CA GLN A 268 -4.75 -13.20 25.16
C GLN A 268 -5.78 -12.90 26.27
N ARG A 269 -7.06 -12.71 25.91
CA ARG A 269 -8.16 -12.53 26.86
C ARG A 269 -8.81 -13.86 27.28
N GLY A 270 -8.39 -14.99 26.71
CA GLY A 270 -9.03 -16.30 26.91
C GLY A 270 -10.31 -16.48 26.09
N GLU A 271 -10.62 -15.55 25.19
CA GLU A 271 -11.80 -15.56 24.30
C GLU A 271 -11.48 -16.41 23.05
N HIS A 272 -11.22 -17.70 23.25
CA HIS A 272 -10.68 -18.61 22.20
C HIS A 272 -11.64 -18.86 21.04
N ASP A 273 -12.96 -18.81 21.27
CA ASP A 273 -13.96 -18.97 20.22
C ASP A 273 -13.93 -17.78 19.24
N ASP A 274 -13.89 -16.54 19.75
CA ASP A 274 -13.73 -15.35 18.94
C ASP A 274 -12.37 -15.33 18.24
N ALA A 275 -11.31 -15.70 18.95
CA ALA A 275 -9.98 -15.81 18.37
C ALA A 275 -9.96 -16.78 17.17
N ARG A 276 -10.59 -17.96 17.29
CA ARG A 276 -10.74 -18.95 16.22
C ARG A 276 -11.57 -18.43 15.06
N PHE A 277 -12.74 -17.85 15.34
CA PHE A 277 -13.61 -17.29 14.30
C PHE A 277 -12.86 -16.25 13.47
N VAL A 278 -12.25 -15.27 14.13
CA VAL A 278 -11.52 -14.20 13.48
C VAL A 278 -10.31 -14.70 12.70
N TRP A 279 -9.60 -15.71 13.23
CA TRP A 279 -8.49 -16.34 12.53
C TRP A 279 -8.92 -16.94 11.19
N ARG A 280 -9.98 -17.75 11.19
CA ARG A 280 -10.49 -18.42 9.98
C ARG A 280 -10.89 -17.38 8.95
N GLN A 281 -11.65 -16.36 9.36
CA GLN A 281 -12.00 -15.24 8.49
C GLN A 281 -10.77 -14.51 7.93
N ALA A 282 -9.67 -14.43 8.68
CA ALA A 282 -8.44 -13.84 8.19
C ALA A 282 -7.77 -14.67 7.08
N MET A 283 -7.88 -16.01 7.12
CA MET A 283 -7.26 -16.89 6.12
C MET A 283 -7.89 -16.77 4.73
N ASP A 284 -9.17 -16.40 4.66
CA ASP A 284 -9.89 -16.19 3.40
C ASP A 284 -9.62 -14.81 2.76
N ARG A 285 -8.82 -13.97 3.43
CA ARG A 285 -8.60 -12.57 3.04
C ARG A 285 -7.19 -12.29 2.56
N GLU A 286 -7.07 -11.22 1.79
CA GLU A 286 -5.78 -10.68 1.38
C GLU A 286 -5.08 -10.01 2.57
N GLY A 287 -3.76 -10.12 2.62
CA GLY A 287 -2.91 -9.52 3.66
C GLY A 287 -1.45 -9.43 3.25
N SER A 288 -0.61 -9.10 4.22
CA SER A 288 0.84 -9.04 4.07
C SER A 288 1.39 -10.36 3.53
N GLN A 289 2.22 -10.26 2.48
CA GLN A 289 2.73 -11.42 1.73
C GLN A 289 3.77 -12.21 2.51
N ARG A 290 4.48 -11.53 3.41
CA ARG A 290 5.58 -12.08 4.21
C ARG A 290 5.37 -11.73 5.68
N LEU A 291 4.35 -12.32 6.28
CA LEU A 291 3.98 -12.03 7.66
C LEU A 291 5.11 -12.37 8.64
N GLU A 292 5.89 -13.41 8.35
CA GLU A 292 7.06 -13.82 9.12
C GLU A 292 8.17 -12.75 9.16
N ILE A 293 8.19 -11.83 8.20
CA ILE A 293 9.08 -10.67 8.19
C ILE A 293 8.38 -9.42 8.73
N ALA A 294 7.14 -9.19 8.29
CA ALA A 294 6.42 -7.96 8.60
C ALA A 294 5.97 -7.89 10.06
N MET A 295 5.61 -9.03 10.65
CA MET A 295 5.12 -9.17 12.03
C MET A 295 5.62 -10.51 12.63
N PRO A 296 6.94 -10.65 12.87
CA PRO A 296 7.55 -11.93 13.27
C PRO A 296 6.95 -12.50 14.55
N LYS A 297 6.68 -11.67 15.56
CA LYS A 297 6.03 -12.09 16.82
C LYS A 297 4.59 -12.57 16.64
N LEU A 298 3.87 -12.00 15.67
CA LEU A 298 2.55 -12.51 15.32
C LEU A 298 2.68 -13.88 14.65
N ALA A 299 3.61 -14.04 13.71
CA ALA A 299 3.84 -15.32 13.03
C ALA A 299 4.30 -16.44 14.00
N GLU A 300 5.15 -16.10 14.98
CA GLU A 300 5.55 -16.99 16.08
C GLU A 300 4.33 -17.42 16.91
N TRP A 301 3.51 -16.47 17.37
CA TRP A 301 2.28 -16.77 18.09
C TRP A 301 1.33 -17.62 17.25
N MET A 302 1.16 -17.28 15.97
CA MET A 302 0.30 -18.03 15.06
C MET A 302 0.71 -19.51 14.99
N THR A 303 2.00 -19.78 14.92
CA THR A 303 2.52 -21.15 14.88
C THR A 303 2.20 -21.91 16.17
N ALA A 304 2.41 -21.26 17.33
CA ALA A 304 2.11 -21.85 18.63
C ALA A 304 0.60 -22.08 18.83
N TYR A 305 -0.21 -21.05 18.55
CA TYR A 305 -1.66 -21.09 18.69
C TYR A 305 -2.28 -22.20 17.85
N LYS A 306 -1.82 -22.38 16.61
CA LYS A 306 -2.27 -23.46 15.75
C LYS A 306 -1.91 -24.86 16.29
N ALA A 307 -0.76 -25.01 16.95
CA ALA A 307 -0.38 -26.28 17.55
C ALA A 307 -1.24 -26.64 18.78
N GLU A 308 -1.67 -25.62 19.53
CA GLU A 308 -2.56 -25.76 20.69
C GLU A 308 -4.03 -25.94 20.29
N HIS A 309 -4.41 -25.41 19.12
CA HIS A 309 -5.77 -25.39 18.59
C HIS A 309 -5.86 -26.08 17.21
N PRO A 310 -5.71 -27.41 17.13
CA PRO A 310 -5.74 -28.14 15.85
C PRO A 310 -7.10 -28.03 15.14
N GLU A 311 -8.17 -27.71 15.85
CA GLU A 311 -9.51 -27.47 15.31
C GLU A 311 -9.56 -26.29 14.32
N LEU A 312 -8.57 -25.40 14.30
CA LEU A 312 -8.50 -24.29 13.33
C LEU A 312 -8.53 -24.79 11.87
N ASP A 313 -7.96 -25.96 11.61
CA ASP A 313 -7.90 -26.58 10.29
C ASP A 313 -9.11 -27.48 9.98
N ALA A 314 -9.97 -27.74 10.96
CA ALA A 314 -11.19 -28.51 10.74
C ALA A 314 -12.21 -27.65 9.98
N PRO A 315 -12.92 -28.22 8.98
CA PRO A 315 -14.06 -27.54 8.38
C PRO A 315 -15.08 -27.20 9.47
N GLU A 316 -15.76 -26.06 9.34
CA GLU A 316 -16.89 -25.79 10.23
C GLU A 316 -17.90 -26.94 10.10
N PRO A 317 -18.40 -27.48 11.21
CA PRO A 317 -19.53 -28.39 11.12
C PRO A 317 -20.63 -27.64 10.36
N ASP A 318 -21.16 -28.26 9.30
CA ASP A 318 -22.33 -27.71 8.63
C ASP A 318 -23.41 -27.54 9.70
N ASP A 319 -23.73 -26.28 10.02
CA ASP A 319 -24.91 -25.93 10.81
C ASP A 319 -26.13 -26.19 9.91
N ASP A 320 -26.40 -27.46 9.61
CA ASP A 320 -27.69 -27.93 9.12
C ASP A 320 -28.69 -27.86 10.29
N LEU A 321 -29.23 -26.66 10.54
CA LEU A 321 -30.43 -26.42 11.36
C LEU A 321 -31.35 -25.38 10.71
#